data_AF-A0A4P6HGJ4-F1
#
_entry.id   AF-A0A4P6HGJ4-F1
#
_cell.length_a   1.000
_cell.length_b   1.000
_cell.length_c   1.000
_cell.angle_alpha   90.00
_cell.angle_beta   90.00
_cell.angle_gamma   90.00
#
_symmetry.space_group_name_H-M   'P 1'
#
loop_
_entity.id
_entity.type
_entity.pdbx_description
1 polymer ?
#
loop_
_entity_poly.entity_id
_entity_poly.type
_entity_poly.pdbx_seq_one_letter_code
_entity_poly.pdbx_strand_id
1 'polypeptide(L)'
;MNIKSLLLGSAAALLAVSGARAADAVVVAEPEPAEYVKICDVYGAGYFYIPGTETCLRIGGYVRYDIGVGDREGTTDVIDVLNPTDRNDTYFKRGRFALKTWTGQETELGTLKTYTETRFNFDSGNVGGFNVASNKGVSLNFAWIQLGGLRVGKDESAFDTFSGYAGNVIDDTIVPYGEFDTNLISYTFDAGNGFSAIVSLEQGSGVYTIDSYVPNVVGGAKYTAGWGGITGVVAYESSREEWAGKLRLDVKATDQIDLFIMGGWGSDDNSPRNFYKLWDGNWAIWGGGTYKFNEKTSFNIQASYDEGKTFGLAANVAHQLVPGFTITAEVDYYNKAVSNWRTVKDDGVGGILRFQRDF
;
A
#
# COMPACT_ATOMS: atom_id res chain seq x y z
N MET A 1 13.99 -7.56 61.35
CA MET A 1 15.21 -7.27 62.13
C MET A 1 16.22 -6.65 61.18
N ASN A 2 16.39 -5.32 61.19
CA ASN A 2 17.41 -4.57 61.94
C ASN A 2 18.82 -4.86 61.37
N ILE A 3 19.54 -3.93 60.73
CA ILE A 3 20.05 -2.59 61.15
C ILE A 3 20.55 -1.90 59.86
N LYS A 4 20.18 -0.67 59.43
CA LYS A 4 20.36 0.72 59.93
C LYS A 4 21.81 1.22 60.09
N SER A 5 21.99 2.49 59.68
CA SER A 5 23.12 3.42 59.94
C SER A 5 24.30 3.37 58.94
N LEU A 6 24.94 4.48 58.55
CA LEU A 6 25.05 5.79 59.19
C LEU A 6 25.36 6.89 58.16
N LEU A 7 24.81 8.08 58.43
CA LEU A 7 25.07 9.39 57.83
C LEU A 7 26.49 9.91 58.09
N LEU A 8 26.87 10.96 57.35
CA LEU A 8 27.69 12.16 57.70
C LEU A 8 28.43 12.55 56.40
N GLY A 9 28.23 13.70 55.76
CA GLY A 9 27.86 15.03 56.25
C GLY A 9 29.01 15.97 55.87
N SER A 10 28.73 17.08 55.18
CA SER A 10 29.40 18.37 55.40
C SER A 10 28.85 19.45 54.47
N ALA A 11 28.43 20.53 55.12
CA ALA A 11 27.92 21.77 54.56
C ALA A 11 29.05 22.71 54.15
N ALA A 12 28.78 23.57 53.17
CA ALA A 12 29.38 24.89 53.10
C ALA A 12 28.43 25.83 52.34
N ALA A 13 27.59 26.54 53.09
CA ALA A 13 26.89 27.72 52.62
C ALA A 13 27.85 28.92 52.74
N LEU A 14 28.18 29.54 51.62
CA LEU A 14 28.87 30.84 51.58
C LEU A 14 27.85 31.90 51.16
N LEU A 15 27.40 32.69 52.13
CA LEU A 15 26.76 33.99 51.91
C LEU A 15 27.87 35.04 51.72
N ALA A 16 27.83 35.78 50.62
CA ALA A 16 28.55 37.04 50.49
C ALA A 16 27.74 38.03 49.63
N VAL A 17 27.04 38.91 50.35
CA VAL A 17 26.85 40.36 50.17
C VAL A 17 26.68 40.95 48.76
N SER A 18 25.57 41.68 48.65
CA SER A 18 25.18 42.66 47.64
C SER A 18 26.30 43.58 47.15
N GLY A 19 26.60 43.51 45.85
CA GLY A 19 27.22 44.58 45.08
C GLY A 19 26.18 45.17 44.14
N ALA A 20 25.69 46.37 44.45
CA ALA A 20 24.89 47.15 43.51
C ALA A 20 25.73 47.45 42.26
N ARG A 21 25.34 46.87 41.13
CA ARG A 21 25.71 47.37 39.81
C ARG A 21 24.42 47.67 39.06
N ALA A 22 24.16 48.96 38.90
CA ALA A 22 23.32 49.44 37.84
C ALA A 22 23.96 48.99 36.51
N ALA A 23 23.38 47.97 35.92
CA ALA A 23 23.36 47.77 34.48
C ALA A 23 21.91 47.45 34.19
N ASP A 24 21.27 48.24 33.32
CA ASP A 24 20.07 47.81 32.64
C ASP A 24 20.40 46.47 31.99
N ALA A 25 20.06 45.38 32.68
CA ALA A 25 19.84 44.12 32.02
C ALA A 25 18.63 44.39 31.13
N VAL A 26 18.91 44.78 29.89
CA VAL A 26 18.01 44.41 28.80
C VAL A 26 17.92 42.89 28.94
N VAL A 27 16.87 42.46 29.63
CA VAL A 27 16.38 41.09 29.52
C VAL A 27 15.98 41.00 28.07
N VAL A 28 16.94 40.68 27.22
CA VAL A 28 16.65 39.96 25.99
C VAL A 28 15.89 38.77 26.53
N ALA A 29 14.57 38.79 26.36
CA ALA A 29 13.79 37.58 26.47
C ALA A 29 14.55 36.61 25.56
N GLU A 30 15.28 35.68 26.16
CA GLU A 30 15.80 34.54 25.44
C GLU A 30 14.58 34.02 24.71
N PRO A 31 14.51 34.14 23.36
CA PRO A 31 13.29 33.83 22.66
C PRO A 31 12.97 32.40 23.07
N GLU A 32 11.88 32.22 23.81
CA GLU A 32 11.41 30.89 24.12
C GLU A 32 11.44 30.15 22.79
N PRO A 33 12.14 29.00 22.68
CA PRO A 33 12.30 28.33 21.41
C PRO A 33 10.90 28.16 20.90
N ALA A 34 10.54 28.93 19.87
CA ALA A 34 9.16 29.04 19.51
C ALA A 34 8.75 27.63 19.09
N GLU A 35 7.93 26.99 19.92
CA GLU A 35 7.34 25.69 19.65
C GLU A 35 6.30 25.93 18.55
N TYR A 36 6.80 26.18 17.34
CA TYR A 36 5.99 26.41 16.16
C TYR A 36 5.17 25.16 15.80
N VAL A 37 5.55 24.01 16.36
CA VAL A 37 4.93 22.71 16.07
C VAL A 37 4.49 22.10 17.40
N LYS A 38 3.20 22.22 17.70
CA LYS A 38 2.58 21.56 18.86
C LYS A 38 2.28 20.11 18.50
N ILE A 39 2.65 19.18 19.38
CA ILE A 39 2.34 17.76 19.20
C ILE A 39 0.81 17.58 19.29
N CYS A 40 0.25 16.75 18.41
CA CYS A 40 -1.15 16.34 18.47
C CYS A 40 -1.24 14.85 18.81
N ASP A 41 -1.38 14.56 20.11
CA ASP A 41 -1.41 13.17 20.60
C ASP A 41 -2.73 12.44 20.29
N VAL A 42 -3.79 13.17 19.92
CA VAL A 42 -5.14 12.64 19.65
C VAL A 42 -5.13 11.55 18.57
N TYR A 43 -4.31 11.73 17.53
CA TYR A 43 -4.20 10.78 16.40
C TYR A 43 -2.95 9.90 16.45
N GLY A 44 -2.20 9.97 17.55
CA GLY A 44 -1.01 9.15 17.80
C GLY A 44 0.30 9.80 17.35
N ALA A 45 1.37 9.00 17.40
CA ALA A 45 2.73 9.47 17.18
C ALA A 45 2.93 10.07 15.76
N GLY A 46 3.72 11.13 15.70
CA GLY A 46 4.09 11.81 14.45
C GLY A 46 3.08 12.85 13.95
N TYR A 47 1.96 13.04 14.66
CA TYR A 47 1.03 14.12 14.37
C TYR A 47 1.41 15.41 15.11
N PHE A 48 1.23 16.54 14.42
CA PHE A 48 1.39 17.87 14.97
C PHE A 48 0.28 18.79 14.49
N TYR A 49 -0.08 19.80 15.27
CA TYR A 49 -1.08 20.78 14.86
C TYR A 49 -0.54 21.67 13.74
N ILE A 50 -1.35 21.89 12.71
CA ILE A 50 -1.09 22.95 11.74
C ILE A 50 -1.25 24.29 12.47
N PRO A 51 -0.23 25.18 12.46
CA PRO A 51 -0.27 26.44 13.19
C PRO A 51 -1.53 27.27 12.89
N GLY A 52 -2.22 27.70 13.95
CA GLY A 52 -3.46 28.48 13.83
C GLY A 52 -4.73 27.66 13.59
N THR A 53 -4.67 26.33 13.68
CA THR A 53 -5.83 25.44 13.48
C THR A 53 -5.90 24.34 14.57
N GLU A 54 -7.04 23.64 14.62
CA GLU A 54 -7.21 22.40 15.41
C GLU A 54 -6.95 21.14 14.57
N THR A 55 -6.49 21.31 13.32
CA THR A 55 -6.19 20.21 12.41
C THR A 55 -4.81 19.63 12.74
N CYS A 56 -4.77 18.33 12.95
CA CYS A 56 -3.53 17.60 13.12
C CYS A 56 -3.03 17.11 11.75
N LEU A 57 -1.74 17.25 11.50
CA LEU A 57 -1.04 16.83 10.29
C LEU A 57 0.05 15.83 10.67
N ARG A 58 0.16 14.76 9.90
CA ARG A 58 1.32 13.88 9.88
C ARG A 58 1.89 13.87 8.47
N ILE A 59 3.21 13.94 8.39
CA ILE A 59 3.97 13.79 7.15
C ILE A 59 4.82 12.53 7.31
N GLY A 60 4.91 11.74 6.26
CA GLY A 60 5.76 10.56 6.23
C GLY A 60 5.87 10.06 4.81
N GLY A 61 6.36 8.84 4.67
CA GLY A 61 6.52 8.27 3.35
C GLY A 61 7.52 7.14 3.34
N TYR A 62 8.04 6.87 2.15
CA TYR A 62 9.13 5.94 1.99
C TYR A 62 10.02 6.27 0.80
N VAL A 63 11.28 5.86 0.91
CA VAL A 63 12.17 5.71 -0.23
C VAL A 63 12.33 4.22 -0.50
N ARG A 64 12.14 3.82 -1.75
CA ARG A 64 12.22 2.44 -2.19
C ARG A 64 13.16 2.31 -3.38
N TYR A 65 13.97 1.27 -3.38
CA TYR A 65 14.79 0.85 -4.52
C TYR A 65 14.50 -0.59 -4.88
N ASP A 66 14.09 -0.82 -6.12
CA ASP A 66 13.78 -2.14 -6.66
C ASP A 66 14.81 -2.51 -7.75
N ILE A 67 15.27 -3.75 -7.71
CA ILE A 67 16.11 -4.37 -8.74
C ILE A 67 15.40 -5.63 -9.21
N GLY A 68 14.98 -5.67 -10.47
CA GLY A 68 14.31 -6.82 -11.08
C GLY A 68 15.20 -7.52 -12.11
N VAL A 69 15.06 -8.85 -12.21
CA VAL A 69 15.79 -9.74 -13.13
C VAL A 69 14.87 -10.80 -13.74
N GLY A 70 15.32 -11.42 -14.83
CA GLY A 70 14.61 -12.51 -15.49
C GLY A 70 13.45 -12.03 -16.38
N ASP A 71 12.63 -12.97 -16.82
CA ASP A 71 11.62 -12.77 -17.86
C ASP A 71 10.44 -11.90 -17.38
N ARG A 72 10.13 -11.97 -16.08
CA ARG A 72 8.99 -11.26 -15.47
C ARG A 72 9.34 -9.88 -14.91
N GLU A 73 10.41 -9.84 -14.12
CA GLU A 73 10.80 -8.69 -13.31
C GLU A 73 11.97 -7.91 -13.92
N GLY A 74 12.70 -8.51 -14.88
CA GLY A 74 13.80 -7.87 -15.59
C GLY A 74 13.35 -7.04 -16.78
N THR A 75 14.33 -6.58 -17.57
CA THR A 75 14.11 -5.96 -18.88
C THR A 75 14.76 -6.85 -19.93
N THR A 76 13.95 -7.50 -20.75
CA THR A 76 14.41 -8.45 -21.77
C THR A 76 14.44 -7.84 -23.17
N ASP A 77 15.16 -8.50 -24.08
CA ASP A 77 15.16 -8.21 -25.52
C ASP A 77 15.49 -6.75 -25.89
N VAL A 78 16.41 -6.11 -25.15
CA VAL A 78 16.84 -4.74 -25.45
C VAL A 78 17.98 -4.73 -26.46
N ILE A 79 17.95 -3.74 -27.35
CA ILE A 79 18.96 -3.55 -28.39
C ILE A 79 20.33 -3.31 -27.76
N ASP A 80 21.33 -4.06 -28.20
CA ASP A 80 22.73 -3.78 -27.85
C ASP A 80 23.17 -2.44 -28.44
N VAL A 81 23.73 -1.57 -27.60
CA VAL A 81 24.11 -0.20 -27.98
C VAL A 81 25.25 -0.18 -29.02
N LEU A 82 26.14 -1.17 -28.99
CA LEU A 82 27.26 -1.29 -29.92
C LEU A 82 26.88 -2.08 -31.17
N ASN A 83 25.93 -3.01 -31.07
CA ASN A 83 25.44 -3.78 -32.21
C ASN A 83 23.90 -3.86 -32.29
N PRO A 84 23.24 -2.99 -33.09
CA PRO A 84 21.78 -2.92 -33.13
C PRO A 84 21.05 -4.18 -33.63
N THR A 85 21.76 -5.15 -34.20
CA THR A 85 21.19 -6.46 -34.59
C THR A 85 21.06 -7.42 -33.42
N ASP A 86 21.79 -7.17 -32.34
CA ASP A 86 21.87 -8.06 -31.20
C ASP A 86 20.91 -7.61 -30.09
N ARG A 87 20.52 -8.55 -29.24
CA ARG A 87 19.60 -8.34 -28.12
C ARG A 87 20.26 -8.80 -26.83
N ASN A 88 20.03 -8.05 -25.76
CA ASN A 88 20.50 -8.34 -24.41
C ASN A 88 19.32 -8.36 -23.45
N ASP A 89 19.47 -9.12 -22.37
CA ASP A 89 18.63 -9.00 -21.18
C ASP A 89 19.38 -8.23 -20.10
N THR A 90 18.64 -7.49 -19.28
CA THR A 90 19.23 -6.63 -18.27
C THR A 90 18.27 -6.36 -17.12
N TYR A 91 18.75 -5.61 -16.13
CA TYR A 91 18.02 -5.33 -14.91
C TYR A 91 16.92 -4.29 -15.14
N PHE A 92 15.75 -4.55 -14.57
CA PHE A 92 14.84 -3.48 -14.20
C PHE A 92 15.38 -2.78 -12.94
N LYS A 93 15.33 -1.45 -12.90
CA LYS A 93 15.71 -0.66 -11.73
C LYS A 93 14.71 0.45 -11.52
N ARG A 94 14.24 0.63 -10.28
CA ARG A 94 13.37 1.76 -9.91
C ARG A 94 13.80 2.37 -8.58
N GLY A 95 14.11 3.65 -8.60
CA GLY A 95 14.10 4.51 -7.42
C GLY A 95 12.74 5.17 -7.28
N ARG A 96 12.12 5.07 -6.10
CA ARG A 96 10.84 5.71 -5.77
C ARG A 96 10.94 6.50 -4.49
N PHE A 97 10.43 7.72 -4.53
CA PHE A 97 10.06 8.50 -3.35
C PHE A 97 8.55 8.62 -3.30
N ALA A 98 7.94 8.19 -2.20
CA ALA A 98 6.53 8.37 -1.92
C ALA A 98 6.36 9.33 -0.76
N LEU A 99 5.74 10.47 -1.00
CA LEU A 99 5.35 11.43 0.03
C LEU A 99 3.90 11.18 0.44
N LYS A 100 3.69 10.99 1.73
CA LYS A 100 2.38 10.76 2.33
C LYS A 100 2.04 11.86 3.31
N THR A 101 0.80 12.32 3.26
CA THR A 101 0.27 13.25 4.26
C THR A 101 -1.05 12.73 4.79
N TRP A 102 -1.24 12.88 6.10
CA TRP A 102 -2.49 12.58 6.78
C TRP A 102 -2.93 13.82 7.53
N THR A 103 -4.22 14.14 7.46
CA THR A 103 -4.80 15.11 8.39
C THR A 103 -5.97 14.52 9.14
N GLY A 104 -6.19 15.03 10.35
CA GLY A 104 -7.30 14.65 11.21
C GLY A 104 -7.82 15.86 11.99
N GLN A 105 -9.14 16.00 12.06
CA GLN A 105 -9.81 16.97 12.91
C GLN A 105 -11.10 16.37 13.47
N GLU A 106 -11.36 16.58 14.76
CA GLU A 106 -12.62 16.17 15.36
C GLU A 106 -13.70 17.18 15.01
N THR A 107 -14.88 16.68 14.64
CA THR A 107 -16.04 17.50 14.28
C THR A 107 -17.28 16.97 14.98
N GLU A 108 -18.36 17.75 14.98
CA GLU A 108 -19.66 17.31 15.51
C GLU A 108 -20.23 16.07 14.79
N LEU A 109 -19.73 15.76 13.60
CA LEU A 109 -20.13 14.61 12.76
C LEU A 109 -19.15 13.43 12.86
N GLY A 110 -18.18 13.50 13.78
CA GLY A 110 -17.09 12.55 13.94
C GLY A 110 -15.78 13.03 13.33
N THR A 111 -14.78 12.14 13.28
CA THR A 111 -13.45 12.49 12.78
C THR A 111 -13.45 12.75 11.27
N LEU A 112 -13.04 13.95 10.88
CA LEU A 112 -12.72 14.32 9.50
C LEU A 112 -11.25 14.01 9.22
N LYS A 113 -10.99 13.16 8.22
CA LYS A 113 -9.65 12.72 7.83
C LYS A 113 -9.37 13.04 6.37
N THR A 114 -8.11 13.30 6.06
CA THR A 114 -7.63 13.26 4.68
C THR A 114 -6.37 12.41 4.59
N TYR A 115 -6.15 11.82 3.41
CA TYR A 115 -4.92 11.12 3.08
C TYR A 115 -4.52 11.46 1.65
N THR A 116 -3.22 11.72 1.47
CA THR A 116 -2.63 11.80 0.15
C THR A 116 -1.37 10.94 0.04
N GLU A 117 -1.13 10.38 -1.14
CA GLU A 117 0.15 9.77 -1.51
C GLU A 117 0.53 10.21 -2.91
N THR A 118 1.68 10.86 -3.03
CA THR A 118 2.27 11.26 -4.30
C THR A 118 3.58 10.50 -4.51
N ARG A 119 3.79 9.94 -5.70
CA ARG A 119 5.01 9.19 -6.02
C ARG A 119 5.84 9.86 -7.11
N PHE A 120 7.14 9.88 -6.88
CA PHE A 120 8.19 10.30 -7.81
C PHE A 120 9.02 9.08 -8.15
N ASN A 121 9.17 8.77 -9.43
CA ASN A 121 9.86 7.57 -9.89
C ASN A 121 10.97 7.93 -10.87
N PHE A 122 12.12 7.27 -10.73
CA PHE A 122 13.14 7.16 -11.76
C PHE A 122 13.32 5.67 -12.05
N ASP A 123 12.96 5.22 -13.25
CA ASP A 123 13.05 3.81 -13.60
C ASP A 123 13.44 3.54 -15.06
N SER A 124 13.95 2.33 -15.27
CA SER A 124 14.28 1.76 -16.57
C SER A 124 13.04 1.32 -17.32
N GLY A 125 12.99 1.59 -18.62
CA GLY A 125 11.97 1.06 -19.52
C GLY A 125 12.48 0.90 -20.95
N ASN A 126 11.72 0.16 -21.75
CA ASN A 126 12.03 -0.05 -23.16
C ASN A 126 11.49 1.12 -24.00
N VAL A 127 12.38 1.91 -24.59
CA VAL A 127 12.02 3.02 -25.49
C VAL A 127 12.69 2.78 -26.84
N GLY A 128 11.88 2.47 -27.86
CA GLY A 128 12.38 2.18 -29.20
C GLY A 128 13.31 0.97 -29.27
N GLY A 129 13.14 0.00 -28.37
CA GLY A 129 13.99 -1.19 -28.25
C GLY A 129 15.17 -1.05 -27.31
N PHE A 130 15.53 0.17 -26.87
CA PHE A 130 16.65 0.39 -25.95
C PHE A 130 16.20 0.40 -24.49
N ASN A 131 17.05 -0.09 -23.59
CA ASN A 131 16.85 0.12 -22.15
C ASN A 131 17.24 1.56 -21.76
N VAL A 132 16.24 2.38 -21.42
CA VAL A 132 16.43 3.79 -21.06
C VAL A 132 15.93 4.04 -19.65
N ALA A 133 16.80 4.59 -18.79
CA ALA A 133 16.43 5.04 -17.46
C ALA A 133 16.06 6.52 -17.46
N SER A 134 14.90 6.87 -16.92
CA SER A 134 14.41 8.25 -16.94
C SER A 134 13.48 8.57 -15.76
N ASN A 135 13.35 9.87 -15.47
CA ASN A 135 12.30 10.36 -14.57
C ASN A 135 10.93 10.09 -15.20
N LYS A 136 9.99 9.62 -14.38
CA LYS A 136 8.58 9.48 -14.75
C LYS A 136 7.78 10.67 -14.26
N GLY A 137 6.57 10.82 -14.82
CA GLY A 137 5.60 11.79 -14.33
C GLY A 137 5.28 11.55 -12.86
N VAL A 138 4.98 12.62 -12.14
CA VAL A 138 4.49 12.56 -10.77
C VAL A 138 3.10 11.93 -10.78
N SER A 139 2.87 10.91 -9.96
CA SER A 139 1.57 10.24 -9.85
C SER A 139 0.86 10.57 -8.53
N LEU A 140 -0.44 10.84 -8.62
CA LEU A 140 -1.33 10.95 -7.47
C LEU A 140 -1.95 9.57 -7.22
N ASN A 141 -1.47 8.84 -6.22
CA ASN A 141 -1.93 7.46 -5.95
C ASN A 141 -3.14 7.45 -5.01
N PHE A 142 -3.14 8.32 -4.02
CA PHE A 142 -4.26 8.50 -3.10
C PHE A 142 -4.50 9.99 -2.89
N ALA A 143 -5.77 10.41 -2.85
CA ALA A 143 -6.20 11.76 -2.48
C ALA A 143 -7.69 11.74 -2.13
N TRP A 144 -8.00 11.49 -0.86
CA TRP A 144 -9.38 11.37 -0.41
C TRP A 144 -9.64 12.09 0.91
N ILE A 145 -10.92 12.37 1.13
CA ILE A 145 -11.50 12.93 2.35
C ILE A 145 -12.42 11.87 2.94
N GLN A 146 -12.40 11.69 4.25
CA GLN A 146 -13.28 10.77 4.96
C GLN A 146 -13.89 11.43 6.19
N LEU A 147 -15.20 11.27 6.37
CA LEU A 147 -15.93 11.68 7.56
C LEU A 147 -16.74 10.48 8.07
N GLY A 148 -16.31 9.91 9.19
CA GLY A 148 -16.86 8.64 9.67
C GLY A 148 -16.70 7.53 8.62
N GLY A 149 -17.81 6.92 8.21
CA GLY A 149 -17.84 5.87 7.18
C GLY A 149 -17.83 6.37 5.73
N LEU A 150 -18.11 7.66 5.48
CA LEU A 150 -18.19 8.24 4.14
C LEU A 150 -16.79 8.65 3.65
N ARG A 151 -16.38 8.19 2.47
CA ARG A 151 -15.14 8.57 1.79
C ARG A 151 -15.43 9.10 0.39
N VAL A 152 -14.73 10.17 0.01
CA VAL A 152 -14.81 10.78 -1.32
C VAL A 152 -13.43 11.16 -1.85
N GLY A 153 -13.19 10.96 -3.14
CA GLY A 153 -11.96 11.39 -3.82
C GLY A 153 -11.30 10.27 -4.61
N LYS A 154 -10.00 10.41 -4.86
CA LYS A 154 -9.20 9.40 -5.57
C LYS A 154 -8.65 8.38 -4.58
N ASP A 155 -8.94 7.12 -4.85
CA ASP A 155 -8.53 5.98 -4.04
C ASP A 155 -8.42 4.74 -4.93
N GLU A 156 -8.18 3.60 -4.30
CA GLU A 156 -8.32 2.32 -4.96
C GLU A 156 -9.75 1.78 -4.86
N SER A 157 -10.16 0.94 -5.82
CA SER A 157 -11.49 0.35 -5.86
C SER A 157 -11.81 -0.41 -4.57
N ALA A 158 -13.06 -0.26 -4.11
CA ALA A 158 -13.61 -1.08 -3.03
C ALA A 158 -13.60 -2.57 -3.38
N PHE A 159 -13.63 -2.92 -4.67
CA PHE A 159 -13.58 -4.30 -5.14
C PHE A 159 -12.26 -4.98 -4.77
N ASP A 160 -11.14 -4.24 -4.76
CA ASP A 160 -9.82 -4.76 -4.40
C ASP A 160 -9.50 -4.56 -2.93
N THR A 161 -9.78 -3.37 -2.41
CA THR A 161 -9.40 -3.01 -1.04
C THR A 161 -10.29 -3.63 0.02
N PHE A 162 -11.60 -3.81 -0.25
CA PHE A 162 -12.51 -4.35 0.75
C PHE A 162 -12.33 -5.85 0.94
N SER A 163 -12.13 -6.63 -0.15
CA SER A 163 -11.71 -8.03 -0.02
C SER A 163 -10.30 -8.15 0.54
N GLY A 164 -9.45 -7.15 0.33
CA GLY A 164 -8.01 -7.22 0.52
C GLY A 164 -7.31 -7.67 -0.77
N TYR A 165 -6.10 -7.16 -0.97
CA TYR A 165 -5.18 -7.62 -2.01
C TYR A 165 -4.90 -9.11 -1.89
N ALA A 166 -4.34 -9.73 -2.91
CA ALA A 166 -4.16 -11.18 -2.94
C ALA A 166 -3.19 -11.67 -1.82
N GLY A 167 -1.89 -11.79 -2.10
CA GLY A 167 -0.88 -12.28 -1.16
C GLY A 167 0.12 -11.21 -0.75
N ASN A 168 0.86 -11.46 0.33
CA ASN A 168 1.94 -10.57 0.80
C ASN A 168 3.24 -10.73 -0.03
N VAL A 169 3.09 -10.79 -1.35
CA VAL A 169 4.17 -10.83 -2.35
C VAL A 169 4.32 -9.47 -3.03
N ILE A 170 5.40 -9.23 -3.75
CA ILE A 170 5.68 -7.98 -4.48
C ILE A 170 4.92 -7.98 -5.80
N ASP A 171 4.99 -9.07 -6.58
CA ASP A 171 4.18 -9.31 -7.77
C ASP A 171 2.99 -10.20 -7.43
N ASP A 172 1.96 -9.58 -6.85
CA ASP A 172 0.73 -10.26 -6.51
C ASP A 172 -0.28 -10.34 -7.67
N THR A 173 0.11 -9.86 -8.86
CA THR A 173 -0.78 -9.64 -10.01
C THR A 173 -0.41 -10.44 -11.26
N ILE A 174 0.37 -11.52 -11.15
CA ILE A 174 0.65 -12.44 -12.28
C ILE A 174 -0.66 -12.88 -12.95
N VAL A 175 -1.66 -13.27 -12.14
CA VAL A 175 -3.07 -13.23 -12.53
C VAL A 175 -3.69 -12.00 -11.86
N PRO A 176 -4.10 -10.96 -12.61
CA PRO A 176 -4.64 -9.73 -12.04
C PRO A 176 -6.07 -9.95 -11.51
N TYR A 177 -6.43 -9.27 -10.42
CA TYR A 177 -7.70 -9.46 -9.70
C TYR A 177 -8.63 -8.23 -9.66
N GLY A 178 -8.32 -7.22 -10.47
CA GLY A 178 -9.03 -5.94 -10.58
C GLY A 178 -8.06 -4.80 -10.92
N GLU A 179 -8.58 -3.72 -11.51
CA GLU A 179 -7.86 -2.45 -11.59
C GLU A 179 -8.02 -1.65 -10.30
N PHE A 180 -6.93 -1.06 -9.83
CA PHE A 180 -6.93 -0.34 -8.57
C PHE A 180 -7.49 1.07 -8.70
N ASP A 181 -6.96 1.86 -9.63
CA ASP A 181 -7.16 3.31 -9.63
C ASP A 181 -8.59 3.74 -9.98
N THR A 182 -9.25 4.52 -9.11
CA THR A 182 -10.56 5.14 -9.41
C THR A 182 -10.80 6.43 -8.62
N ASN A 183 -11.70 7.29 -9.09
CA ASN A 183 -12.41 8.22 -8.21
C ASN A 183 -13.63 7.51 -7.61
N LEU A 184 -13.93 7.75 -6.35
CA LEU A 184 -15.04 7.09 -5.67
C LEU A 184 -15.80 7.99 -4.70
N ILE A 185 -17.04 7.58 -4.46
CA ILE A 185 -17.83 7.93 -3.28
C ILE A 185 -18.21 6.60 -2.64
N SER A 186 -17.72 6.34 -1.42
CA SER A 186 -18.01 5.09 -0.72
C SER A 186 -18.49 5.33 0.70
N TYR A 187 -19.28 4.39 1.20
CA TYR A 187 -19.68 4.36 2.60
C TYR A 187 -19.40 2.98 3.17
N THR A 188 -18.57 2.94 4.21
CA THR A 188 -18.30 1.72 4.99
C THR A 188 -19.05 1.78 6.31
N PHE A 189 -19.92 0.80 6.52
CA PHE A 189 -20.55 0.54 7.80
C PHE A 189 -19.71 -0.47 8.60
N ASP A 190 -19.45 -0.16 9.86
CA ASP A 190 -18.83 -1.07 10.83
C ASP A 190 -19.78 -1.24 12.02
N ALA A 191 -20.19 -2.48 12.29
CA ALA A 191 -21.10 -2.80 13.38
C ALA A 191 -20.40 -2.92 14.74
N GLY A 192 -19.06 -2.87 14.79
CA GLY A 192 -18.27 -3.01 16.02
C GLY A 192 -18.20 -4.45 16.58
N ASN A 193 -18.80 -5.42 15.90
CA ASN A 193 -18.83 -6.84 16.29
C ASN A 193 -18.10 -7.75 15.29
N GLY A 194 -17.24 -7.18 14.44
CA GLY A 194 -16.53 -7.87 13.37
C GLY A 194 -17.26 -7.90 12.02
N PHE A 195 -18.55 -7.56 11.98
CA PHE A 195 -19.27 -7.36 10.72
C PHE A 195 -19.06 -5.95 10.18
N SER A 196 -18.77 -5.86 8.88
CA SER A 196 -18.75 -4.60 8.14
C SER A 196 -19.32 -4.78 6.73
N ALA A 197 -19.82 -3.69 6.16
CA ALA A 197 -20.36 -3.67 4.80
C ALA A 197 -19.93 -2.38 4.10
N ILE A 198 -19.79 -2.45 2.77
CA ILE A 198 -19.42 -1.31 1.94
C ILE A 198 -20.35 -1.18 0.75
N VAL A 199 -20.62 0.07 0.36
CA VAL A 199 -21.11 0.44 -0.96
C VAL A 199 -20.19 1.51 -1.54
N SER A 200 -19.88 1.41 -2.82
CA SER A 200 -19.00 2.34 -3.54
C SER A 200 -19.58 2.65 -4.91
N LEU A 201 -19.57 3.94 -5.27
CA LEU A 201 -19.84 4.41 -6.61
C LEU A 201 -18.51 4.85 -7.22
N GLU A 202 -18.13 4.25 -8.34
CA GLU A 202 -16.76 4.33 -8.87
C GLU A 202 -16.77 4.81 -10.32
N GLN A 203 -15.73 5.57 -10.68
CA GLN A 203 -15.52 6.08 -12.03
C GLN A 203 -14.80 5.07 -12.92
N GLY A 204 -13.95 4.20 -12.35
CA GLY A 204 -12.96 3.43 -13.09
C GLY A 204 -11.76 4.28 -13.53
N SER A 205 -10.89 3.72 -14.37
CA SER A 205 -9.74 4.42 -14.94
C SER A 205 -9.33 3.88 -16.32
N GLY A 206 -8.53 4.67 -17.05
CA GLY A 206 -8.05 4.29 -18.38
C GLY A 206 -9.19 3.96 -19.36
N VAL A 207 -9.05 2.84 -20.07
CA VAL A 207 -10.05 2.33 -21.03
C VAL A 207 -11.31 1.75 -20.36
N TYR A 208 -11.34 1.77 -19.03
CA TYR A 208 -12.41 1.27 -18.18
C TYR A 208 -13.10 2.42 -17.41
N THR A 209 -12.86 3.66 -17.80
CA THR A 209 -13.55 4.84 -17.27
C THR A 209 -15.00 4.85 -17.75
N ILE A 210 -15.96 5.17 -16.87
CA ILE A 210 -17.36 5.36 -17.25
C ILE A 210 -17.53 6.42 -18.35
N ASP A 211 -18.52 6.24 -19.20
CA ASP A 211 -18.84 7.10 -20.35
C ASP A 211 -20.25 7.75 -20.26
N SER A 212 -20.97 7.50 -19.15
CA SER A 212 -22.29 8.04 -18.88
C SER A 212 -22.43 8.49 -17.43
N TYR A 213 -23.59 9.05 -17.07
CA TYR A 213 -23.90 9.44 -15.68
C TYR A 213 -24.14 8.24 -14.73
N VAL A 214 -24.14 7.01 -15.23
CA VAL A 214 -24.27 5.81 -14.41
C VAL A 214 -22.87 5.38 -13.93
N PRO A 215 -22.57 5.46 -12.62
CA PRO A 215 -21.29 5.01 -12.11
C PRO A 215 -21.18 3.48 -12.14
N ASN A 216 -19.96 2.97 -12.01
CA ASN A 216 -19.79 1.59 -11.59
C ASN A 216 -20.23 1.46 -10.13
N VAL A 217 -20.78 0.31 -9.76
CA VAL A 217 -21.32 0.08 -8.41
C VAL A 217 -20.62 -1.12 -7.80
N VAL A 218 -20.05 -0.94 -6.61
CA VAL A 218 -19.45 -2.03 -5.82
C VAL A 218 -20.20 -2.15 -4.49
N GLY A 219 -20.48 -3.39 -4.11
CA GLY A 219 -21.05 -3.74 -2.81
C GLY A 219 -20.28 -4.88 -2.17
N GLY A 220 -20.11 -4.85 -0.85
CA GLY A 220 -19.41 -5.92 -0.15
C GLY A 220 -19.84 -6.08 1.29
N ALA A 221 -19.63 -7.29 1.82
CA ALA A 221 -19.81 -7.61 3.22
C ALA A 221 -18.64 -8.44 3.73
N LYS A 222 -18.23 -8.17 4.97
CA LYS A 222 -17.10 -8.80 5.64
C LYS A 222 -17.52 -9.21 7.04
N TYR A 223 -17.04 -10.37 7.47
CA TYR A 223 -17.09 -10.79 8.86
C TYR A 223 -15.70 -11.23 9.31
N THR A 224 -15.19 -10.60 10.36
CA THR A 224 -13.87 -10.88 10.96
C THR A 224 -14.04 -11.34 12.40
N ALA A 225 -13.30 -12.37 12.78
CA ALA A 225 -13.26 -12.92 14.14
C ALA A 225 -11.84 -13.36 14.51
N GLY A 226 -11.66 -13.97 15.69
CA GLY A 226 -10.34 -14.41 16.16
C GLY A 226 -9.65 -15.42 15.25
N TRP A 227 -10.42 -16.25 14.54
CA TRP A 227 -9.89 -17.28 13.63
C TRP A 227 -9.45 -16.75 12.26
N GLY A 228 -9.83 -15.52 11.91
CA GLY A 228 -9.66 -14.98 10.56
C GLY A 228 -10.89 -14.21 10.10
N GLY A 229 -11.22 -14.29 8.82
CA GLY A 229 -12.39 -13.60 8.27
C GLY A 229 -12.84 -14.11 6.92
N ILE A 230 -14.07 -13.78 6.56
CA ILE A 230 -14.66 -14.03 5.25
C ILE A 230 -15.15 -12.71 4.66
N THR A 231 -14.87 -12.50 3.38
CA THR A 231 -15.28 -11.29 2.68
C THR A 231 -15.84 -11.62 1.31
N GLY A 232 -17.01 -11.07 1.01
CA GLY A 232 -17.60 -11.09 -0.34
C GLY A 232 -17.69 -9.68 -0.89
N VAL A 233 -17.33 -9.50 -2.16
CA VAL A 233 -17.53 -8.26 -2.92
C VAL A 233 -18.14 -8.59 -4.28
N VAL A 234 -19.02 -7.71 -4.75
CA VAL A 234 -19.62 -7.77 -6.09
C VAL A 234 -19.54 -6.38 -6.70
N ALA A 235 -19.29 -6.32 -7.99
CA ALA A 235 -19.21 -5.10 -8.76
C ALA A 235 -20.01 -5.22 -10.05
N TYR A 236 -20.60 -4.10 -10.46
CA TYR A 236 -21.22 -3.90 -11.76
C TYR A 236 -20.51 -2.77 -12.48
N GLU A 237 -20.03 -3.04 -13.70
CA GLU A 237 -19.44 -2.03 -14.57
C GLU A 237 -20.47 -1.52 -15.57
N SER A 238 -20.81 -0.24 -15.48
CA SER A 238 -21.91 0.35 -16.24
C SER A 238 -21.61 0.50 -17.73
N SER A 239 -20.36 0.77 -18.11
CA SER A 239 -19.95 0.99 -19.50
C SER A 239 -19.89 -0.29 -20.33
N ARG A 240 -19.75 -1.46 -19.68
CA ARG A 240 -19.74 -2.79 -20.31
C ARG A 240 -20.98 -3.61 -20.00
N GLU A 241 -21.78 -3.18 -19.03
CA GLU A 241 -22.91 -3.93 -18.50
C GLU A 241 -22.51 -5.32 -17.99
N GLU A 242 -21.35 -5.41 -17.31
CA GLU A 242 -20.75 -6.66 -16.82
C GLU A 242 -20.72 -6.74 -15.30
N TRP A 243 -20.77 -7.96 -14.78
CA TRP A 243 -20.68 -8.27 -13.35
C TRP A 243 -19.37 -8.97 -13.02
N ALA A 244 -18.84 -8.68 -11.84
CA ALA A 244 -17.74 -9.42 -11.24
C ALA A 244 -17.96 -9.60 -9.74
N GLY A 245 -17.40 -10.65 -9.18
CA GLY A 245 -17.47 -10.93 -7.75
C GLY A 245 -16.21 -11.61 -7.24
N LYS A 246 -15.85 -11.35 -5.98
CA LYS A 246 -14.80 -12.08 -5.26
C LYS A 246 -15.31 -12.57 -3.92
N LEU A 247 -14.86 -13.76 -3.55
CA LEU A 247 -15.01 -14.31 -2.21
C LEU A 247 -13.62 -14.65 -1.68
N ARG A 248 -13.30 -14.12 -0.50
CA ARG A 248 -12.03 -14.36 0.19
C ARG A 248 -12.26 -14.96 1.57
N LEU A 249 -11.44 -15.94 1.91
CA LEU A 249 -11.30 -16.50 3.24
C LEU A 249 -9.86 -16.29 3.72
N ASP A 250 -9.70 -15.65 4.86
CA ASP A 250 -8.45 -15.52 5.59
C ASP A 250 -8.53 -16.37 6.87
N VAL A 251 -7.47 -17.13 7.16
CA VAL A 251 -7.40 -18.04 8.31
C VAL A 251 -6.09 -17.83 9.05
N LYS A 252 -6.18 -17.53 10.35
CA LYS A 252 -5.06 -17.59 11.28
C LYS A 252 -4.89 -19.04 11.73
N ALA A 253 -4.15 -19.82 10.96
CA ALA A 253 -4.00 -21.26 11.20
C ALA A 253 -3.22 -21.53 12.50
N THR A 254 -2.19 -20.73 12.78
CA THR A 254 -1.43 -20.72 14.03
C THR A 254 -0.93 -19.30 14.32
N ASP A 255 -0.25 -19.07 15.45
CA ASP A 255 0.40 -17.79 15.74
C ASP A 255 1.47 -17.38 14.69
N GLN A 256 2.02 -18.36 13.97
CA GLN A 256 3.07 -18.17 12.97
C GLN A 256 2.56 -18.25 11.53
N ILE A 257 1.38 -18.82 11.29
CA ILE A 257 0.88 -19.12 9.95
C ILE A 257 -0.46 -18.42 9.72
N ASP A 258 -0.45 -17.48 8.76
CA ASP A 258 -1.66 -16.90 8.18
C ASP A 258 -1.84 -17.48 6.77
N LEU A 259 -3.06 -17.88 6.43
CA LEU A 259 -3.42 -18.44 5.12
C LEU A 259 -4.56 -17.62 4.51
N PHE A 260 -4.60 -17.57 3.18
CA PHE A 260 -5.75 -17.03 2.46
C PHE A 260 -6.08 -17.85 1.21
N ILE A 261 -7.33 -17.78 0.82
CA ILE A 261 -7.81 -18.20 -0.50
C ILE A 261 -8.85 -17.19 -0.98
N MET A 262 -8.77 -16.83 -2.25
CA MET A 262 -9.66 -15.90 -2.91
C MET A 262 -10.09 -16.48 -4.25
N GLY A 263 -11.39 -16.54 -4.49
CA GLY A 263 -11.97 -16.91 -5.77
C GLY A 263 -12.64 -15.71 -6.41
N GLY A 264 -12.39 -15.50 -7.70
CA GLY A 264 -13.02 -14.48 -8.53
C GLY A 264 -13.94 -15.14 -9.57
N TRP A 265 -15.07 -14.50 -9.82
CA TRP A 265 -15.97 -14.81 -10.93
C TRP A 265 -16.36 -13.53 -11.66
N GLY A 266 -16.60 -13.59 -12.96
CA GLY A 266 -17.24 -12.49 -13.68
C GLY A 266 -17.84 -12.93 -14.99
N SER A 267 -18.84 -12.19 -15.44
CA SER A 267 -19.52 -12.41 -16.72
C SER A 267 -18.65 -11.95 -17.90
N ASP A 268 -19.04 -12.39 -19.09
CA ASP A 268 -18.33 -12.15 -20.35
C ASP A 268 -19.28 -11.94 -21.55
N ASP A 269 -20.52 -11.52 -21.28
CA ASP A 269 -21.58 -11.41 -22.29
C ASP A 269 -21.29 -10.33 -23.34
N ASN A 270 -20.76 -9.18 -22.91
CA ASN A 270 -20.44 -8.00 -23.71
C ASN A 270 -18.93 -7.75 -23.81
N SER A 271 -18.17 -8.13 -22.77
CA SER A 271 -16.73 -7.91 -22.70
C SER A 271 -16.02 -9.04 -21.97
N PRO A 272 -15.04 -9.72 -22.59
CA PRO A 272 -14.40 -10.85 -21.93
C PRO A 272 -13.44 -10.40 -20.80
N ARG A 273 -13.13 -9.11 -20.69
CA ARG A 273 -12.40 -8.47 -19.59
C ARG A 273 -12.94 -7.08 -19.31
N ASN A 274 -12.94 -6.68 -18.05
CA ASN A 274 -13.53 -5.43 -17.58
C ASN A 274 -12.72 -4.88 -16.38
N PHE A 275 -13.06 -3.71 -15.84
CA PHE A 275 -12.36 -3.03 -14.74
C PHE A 275 -12.16 -3.93 -13.51
N TYR A 276 -13.15 -4.77 -13.21
CA TYR A 276 -13.19 -5.66 -12.06
C TYR A 276 -12.73 -7.09 -12.38
N LYS A 277 -12.84 -7.50 -13.66
CA LYS A 277 -12.52 -8.84 -14.17
C LYS A 277 -11.35 -8.76 -15.16
N LEU A 278 -10.13 -8.73 -14.63
CA LEU A 278 -8.90 -8.67 -15.44
C LEU A 278 -8.30 -10.04 -15.76
N TRP A 279 -8.73 -11.11 -15.12
CA TRP A 279 -8.29 -12.46 -15.45
C TRP A 279 -8.91 -12.96 -16.76
N ASP A 280 -8.37 -14.05 -17.30
CA ASP A 280 -8.87 -14.68 -18.51
C ASP A 280 -9.96 -15.72 -18.21
N GLY A 281 -11.02 -15.70 -19.02
CA GLY A 281 -12.25 -16.46 -18.81
C GLY A 281 -13.12 -15.92 -17.69
N ASN A 282 -13.87 -16.80 -17.03
CA ASN A 282 -14.99 -16.44 -16.15
C ASN A 282 -14.64 -16.65 -14.68
N TRP A 283 -13.53 -17.32 -14.38
CA TRP A 283 -13.06 -17.52 -13.01
C TRP A 283 -11.54 -17.42 -12.89
N ALA A 284 -11.11 -17.02 -11.70
CA ALA A 284 -9.73 -17.08 -11.26
C ALA A 284 -9.64 -17.38 -9.77
N ILE A 285 -8.49 -17.87 -9.33
CA ILE A 285 -8.22 -18.24 -7.96
C ILE A 285 -6.84 -17.78 -7.55
N TRP A 286 -6.73 -17.29 -6.32
CA TRP A 286 -5.50 -16.92 -5.65
C TRP A 286 -5.47 -17.61 -4.30
N GLY A 287 -4.31 -18.12 -3.91
CA GLY A 287 -4.15 -18.75 -2.61
C GLY A 287 -2.72 -18.66 -2.15
N GLY A 288 -2.53 -18.55 -0.85
CA GLY A 288 -1.20 -18.36 -0.32
C GLY A 288 -1.18 -18.26 1.19
N GLY A 289 -0.04 -17.87 1.70
CA GLY A 289 0.15 -17.71 3.13
C GLY A 289 1.44 -17.03 3.52
N THR A 290 1.48 -16.64 4.78
CA THR A 290 2.63 -16.04 5.44
C THR A 290 3.08 -16.94 6.57
N TYR A 291 4.37 -17.27 6.60
CA TYR A 291 5.03 -17.87 7.74
C TYR A 291 5.92 -16.84 8.45
N LYS A 292 5.64 -16.57 9.72
CA LYS A 292 6.39 -15.64 10.56
C LYS A 292 7.51 -16.40 11.27
N PHE A 293 8.75 -16.25 10.81
CA PHE A 293 9.91 -16.81 11.51
C PHE A 293 10.10 -16.11 12.87
N ASN A 294 9.93 -14.80 12.90
CA ASN A 294 9.98 -13.93 14.08
C ASN A 294 9.35 -12.56 13.75
N GLU A 295 9.38 -11.63 14.70
CA GLU A 295 8.82 -10.27 14.53
C GLU A 295 9.41 -9.45 13.38
N LYS A 296 10.62 -9.79 12.92
CA LYS A 296 11.34 -9.06 11.87
C LYS A 296 11.33 -9.77 10.52
N THR A 297 11.00 -11.06 10.47
CA THR A 297 11.24 -11.89 9.29
C THR A 297 10.03 -12.76 8.98
N SER A 298 9.52 -12.65 7.76
CA SER A 298 8.45 -13.50 7.25
C SER A 298 8.81 -14.08 5.88
N PHE A 299 8.30 -15.28 5.62
CA PHE A 299 8.22 -15.87 4.29
C PHE A 299 6.79 -15.77 3.80
N ASN A 300 6.62 -15.38 2.54
CA ASN A 300 5.31 -15.29 1.89
C ASN A 300 5.31 -16.12 0.61
N ILE A 301 4.18 -16.73 0.31
CA ILE A 301 3.97 -17.46 -0.95
C ILE A 301 2.57 -17.20 -1.45
N GLN A 302 2.44 -17.07 -2.76
CA GLN A 302 1.17 -16.97 -3.46
C GLN A 302 1.21 -17.80 -4.74
N ALA A 303 0.18 -18.61 -4.95
CA ALA A 303 -0.15 -19.18 -6.25
C ALA A 303 -1.44 -18.53 -6.79
N SER A 304 -1.51 -18.37 -8.10
CA SER A 304 -2.68 -17.84 -8.80
C SER A 304 -2.92 -18.59 -10.10
N TYR A 305 -4.20 -18.74 -10.46
CA TYR A 305 -4.60 -19.44 -11.68
C TYR A 305 -5.91 -18.88 -12.25
N ASP A 306 -6.04 -18.79 -13.57
CA ASP A 306 -7.29 -18.43 -14.26
C ASP A 306 -7.74 -19.49 -15.28
N GLU A 307 -8.98 -19.37 -15.73
CA GLU A 307 -9.57 -20.28 -16.72
C GLU A 307 -8.80 -20.29 -18.05
N GLY A 308 -8.21 -19.16 -18.42
CA GLY A 308 -7.30 -19.04 -19.58
C GLY A 308 -5.96 -19.76 -19.41
N LYS A 309 -5.77 -20.49 -18.31
CA LYS A 309 -4.56 -21.27 -17.99
C LYS A 309 -3.32 -20.41 -17.81
N THR A 310 -3.50 -19.21 -17.30
CA THR A 310 -2.42 -18.42 -16.70
C THR A 310 -2.17 -18.97 -15.30
N PHE A 311 -0.95 -19.43 -15.02
CA PHE A 311 -0.47 -19.80 -13.70
C PHE A 311 0.60 -18.82 -13.25
N GLY A 312 0.54 -18.40 -11.99
CA GLY A 312 1.56 -17.60 -11.34
C GLY A 312 1.93 -18.16 -9.98
N LEU A 313 3.22 -18.14 -9.64
CA LEU A 313 3.76 -18.50 -8.34
C LEU A 313 4.77 -17.44 -7.92
N ALA A 314 4.52 -16.75 -6.82
CA ALA A 314 5.42 -15.76 -6.24
C ALA A 314 5.80 -16.19 -4.83
N ALA A 315 7.07 -16.05 -4.46
CA ALA A 315 7.54 -16.37 -3.12
C ALA A 315 8.65 -15.41 -2.67
N ASN A 316 8.51 -14.87 -1.46
CA ASN A 316 9.49 -13.93 -0.92
C ASN A 316 9.87 -14.17 0.52
N VAL A 317 11.01 -13.59 0.89
CA VAL A 317 11.40 -13.37 2.29
C VAL A 317 11.50 -11.87 2.51
N ALA A 318 10.71 -11.36 3.46
CA ALA A 318 10.80 -9.98 3.92
C ALA A 318 11.52 -9.94 5.28
N HIS A 319 12.59 -9.16 5.37
CA HIS A 319 13.39 -9.00 6.58
C HIS A 319 13.55 -7.53 6.95
N GLN A 320 13.00 -7.14 8.11
CA GLN A 320 13.22 -5.83 8.69
C GLN A 320 14.55 -5.80 9.45
N LEU A 321 15.58 -5.27 8.80
CA LEU A 321 16.93 -5.23 9.35
C LEU A 321 17.00 -4.33 10.60
N VAL A 322 16.41 -3.13 10.49
CA VAL A 322 16.22 -2.17 11.59
C VAL A 322 14.84 -1.52 11.46
N PRO A 323 14.27 -0.91 12.53
CA PRO A 323 12.93 -0.33 12.48
C PRO A 323 12.73 0.62 11.30
N GLY A 324 11.75 0.29 10.45
CA GLY A 324 11.41 1.02 9.24
C GLY A 324 12.40 0.86 8.07
N PHE A 325 13.32 -0.11 8.11
CA PHE A 325 14.14 -0.51 6.96
C PHE A 325 13.97 -2.00 6.68
N THR A 326 13.34 -2.32 5.55
CA THR A 326 13.02 -3.69 5.15
C THR A 326 13.70 -4.03 3.83
N ILE A 327 14.25 -5.24 3.77
CA ILE A 327 14.80 -5.85 2.57
C ILE A 327 13.89 -7.04 2.22
N THR A 328 13.38 -7.07 1.00
CA THR A 328 12.54 -8.17 0.52
C THR A 328 13.17 -8.74 -0.74
N ALA A 329 13.37 -10.06 -0.75
CA ALA A 329 13.82 -10.79 -1.93
C ALA A 329 12.70 -11.74 -2.37
N GLU A 330 12.30 -11.64 -3.63
CA GLU A 330 11.20 -12.42 -4.22
C GLU A 330 11.66 -13.11 -5.50
N VAL A 331 11.08 -14.29 -5.75
CA VAL A 331 11.22 -15.05 -6.99
C VAL A 331 9.82 -15.39 -7.49
N ASP A 332 9.64 -15.22 -8.78
CA ASP A 332 8.37 -15.37 -9.47
C ASP A 332 8.52 -16.38 -10.60
N TYR A 333 7.51 -17.22 -10.76
CA TYR A 333 7.34 -18.08 -11.91
C TYR A 333 5.98 -17.84 -12.52
N TYR A 334 5.91 -17.76 -13.84
CA TYR A 334 4.65 -17.68 -14.55
C TYR A 334 4.63 -18.62 -15.75
N ASN A 335 3.42 -19.08 -16.08
CA ASN A 335 3.14 -19.83 -17.30
C ASN A 335 1.81 -19.36 -17.85
N LYS A 336 1.77 -18.92 -19.10
CA LYS A 336 0.57 -18.39 -19.73
C LYS A 336 0.34 -19.13 -21.04
N ALA A 337 -0.79 -19.82 -21.13
CA ALA A 337 -1.20 -20.47 -22.36
C ALA A 337 -1.70 -19.45 -23.40
N VAL A 338 -1.85 -19.92 -24.64
CA VAL A 338 -2.62 -19.23 -25.67
C VAL A 338 -4.09 -19.20 -25.22
N SER A 339 -4.72 -18.06 -25.41
CA SER A 339 -6.11 -17.81 -25.05
C SER A 339 -6.76 -16.82 -26.01
N ASN A 340 -8.01 -16.44 -25.76
CA ASN A 340 -8.70 -15.41 -26.55
C ASN A 340 -8.03 -14.03 -26.45
N TRP A 341 -7.18 -13.83 -25.43
CA TRP A 341 -6.46 -12.57 -25.17
C TRP A 341 -4.96 -12.64 -25.42
N ARG A 342 -4.41 -13.85 -25.48
CA ARG A 342 -2.98 -14.08 -25.60
C ARG A 342 -2.72 -14.95 -26.81
N THR A 343 -2.13 -14.37 -27.85
CA THR A 343 -1.89 -15.03 -29.14
C THR A 343 -0.69 -15.96 -29.12
N VAL A 344 0.17 -15.86 -28.11
CA VAL A 344 1.39 -16.66 -27.95
C VAL A 344 1.49 -17.20 -26.52
N LYS A 345 2.04 -18.40 -26.39
CA LYS A 345 2.43 -18.96 -25.10
C LYS A 345 3.63 -18.15 -24.57
N ASP A 346 3.65 -17.92 -23.26
CA ASP A 346 4.69 -17.18 -22.56
C ASP A 346 4.93 -17.84 -21.19
N ASP A 347 6.17 -18.15 -20.86
CA ASP A 347 6.57 -18.65 -19.55
C ASP A 347 7.95 -18.12 -19.17
N GLY A 348 8.23 -18.07 -17.88
CA GLY A 348 9.48 -17.50 -17.43
C GLY A 348 9.62 -17.42 -15.92
N VAL A 349 10.81 -17.00 -15.50
CA VAL A 349 11.17 -16.78 -14.10
C VAL A 349 11.63 -15.34 -13.92
N GLY A 350 11.14 -14.69 -12.87
CA GLY A 350 11.60 -13.39 -12.43
C GLY A 350 12.16 -13.41 -11.02
N GLY A 351 12.86 -12.35 -10.66
CA GLY A 351 13.13 -12.08 -9.26
C GLY A 351 13.29 -10.60 -9.02
N ILE A 352 12.89 -10.16 -7.83
CA ILE A 352 12.99 -8.77 -7.41
C ILE A 352 13.63 -8.67 -6.03
N LEU A 353 14.63 -7.78 -5.92
CA LEU A 353 15.22 -7.37 -4.66
C LEU A 353 14.81 -5.93 -4.35
N ARG A 354 14.06 -5.77 -3.26
CA ARG A 354 13.50 -4.50 -2.80
C ARG A 354 14.17 -4.06 -1.51
N PHE A 355 14.59 -2.80 -1.49
CA PHE A 355 15.01 -2.08 -0.29
C PHE A 355 14.00 -0.96 -0.03
N GLN A 356 13.45 -0.87 1.17
CA GLN A 356 12.53 0.20 1.53
C GLN A 356 12.85 0.77 2.90
N ARG A 357 12.97 2.09 2.97
CA ARG A 357 13.04 2.86 4.21
C ARG A 357 11.77 3.70 4.36
N ASP A 358 10.99 3.39 5.37
CA ASP A 358 9.84 4.18 5.81
C ASP A 358 10.31 5.25 6.80
N PHE A 359 9.68 6.43 6.76
CA PHE A 359 9.95 7.55 7.68
C PHE A 359 8.66 8.28 8.08
#